data_AF-A0A6C0VL40-F1
#
_entry.id   AF-A0A6C0VL40-F1
#
_cell.length_a   1.000
_cell.length_b   1.000
_cell.length_c   1.000
_cell.angle_alpha   90.00
_cell.angle_beta   90.00
_cell.angle_gamma   90.00
#
_symmetry.space_group_name_H-M   'P 1'
#
loop_
_entity.id
_entity.type
_entity.pdbx_description
1 polymer ?
#
loop_
_entity_poly.entity_id
_entity_poly.type
_entity_poly.pdbx_seq_one_letter_code
_entity_poly.pdbx_strand_id
1 'polypeptide(L)'
;MSALPFCRVNYLEDKPEAVNVLNIRDKQEKERVVRDFFLTKFTHWQYEHEYRFLATIDDLGGKDAIKFKKDSLASIIFGLRVNPDDAKHIKDIIDQCYKGIDVKLYRTEKIKGKYAIDVKEIKNLDKYIGLLGNE
;
A
#
# COMPACT_ATOMS: atom_id res chain seq x y z
N MET A 1 14.77 2.28 -18.57
CA MET A 1 13.87 1.97 -17.44
C MET A 1 14.48 2.65 -16.23
N SER A 2 13.94 3.79 -15.80
CA SER A 2 14.38 4.43 -14.55
C SER A 2 14.09 3.46 -13.40
N ALA A 3 15.07 3.23 -12.53
CA ALA A 3 14.86 2.47 -11.32
C ALA A 3 13.79 3.17 -10.47
N LEU A 4 12.80 2.42 -9.99
CA LEU A 4 11.77 2.96 -9.09
C LEU A 4 12.45 3.36 -7.77
N PRO A 5 12.39 4.64 -7.33
CA PRO A 5 13.10 5.09 -6.14
C PRO A 5 12.38 4.62 -4.88
N PHE A 6 12.73 3.43 -4.42
CA PHE A 6 12.45 3.03 -3.04
C PHE A 6 13.37 3.81 -2.11
N CYS A 7 12.77 4.62 -1.26
CA CYS A 7 13.46 5.43 -0.28
C CYS A 7 13.26 4.81 1.10
N ARG A 8 14.34 4.67 1.85
CA ARG A 8 14.26 4.23 3.25
C ARG A 8 13.60 5.33 4.08
N VAL A 9 12.71 4.94 5.00
CA VAL A 9 12.12 5.87 5.97
C VAL A 9 13.16 6.23 7.04
N ASN A 10 13.27 7.52 7.33
CA ASN A 10 14.06 8.09 8.41
C ASN A 10 13.23 8.12 9.70
N TYR A 11 13.78 7.53 10.76
CA TYR A 11 13.12 7.45 12.05
C TYR A 11 13.69 8.53 12.98
N LEU A 12 12.85 9.48 13.39
CA LEU A 12 13.23 10.64 14.21
C LEU A 12 12.25 10.80 15.38
N GLU A 13 12.74 11.32 16.51
CA GLU A 13 11.89 11.65 17.66
C GLU A 13 11.02 12.87 17.38
N ASP A 14 11.62 13.88 16.75
CA ASP A 14 10.96 15.12 16.43
C ASP A 14 10.20 15.03 15.11
N LYS A 15 8.98 15.57 15.10
CA LYS A 15 8.22 15.73 13.85
C LYS A 15 8.91 16.77 12.95
N PRO A 16 8.80 16.63 11.61
CA PRO A 16 9.23 17.69 10.70
C PRO A 16 8.51 19.01 11.01
N GLU A 17 9.20 20.13 10.77
CA GLU A 17 8.58 21.45 10.88
C GLU A 17 7.39 21.57 9.93
N ALA A 18 6.34 22.26 10.39
CA ALA A 18 5.18 22.52 9.56
C ALA A 18 5.53 23.60 8.53
N VAL A 19 5.62 23.21 7.26
CA VAL A 19 5.96 24.13 6.16
C VAL A 19 4.77 24.25 5.22
N ASN A 20 4.40 25.49 4.86
CA ASN A 20 3.47 25.72 3.77
C ASN A 20 4.21 25.59 2.43
N VAL A 21 4.03 24.42 1.80
CA VAL A 21 4.68 24.07 0.51
C VAL A 21 4.35 25.08 -0.61
N LEU A 22 3.23 25.83 -0.51
CA LEU A 22 2.87 26.86 -1.48
C LEU A 22 3.76 28.10 -1.39
N ASN A 23 4.40 28.35 -0.25
CA ASN A 23 5.30 29.50 -0.06
C ASN A 23 6.71 29.24 -0.60
N ILE A 24 7.06 27.99 -0.91
CA ILE A 24 8.37 27.62 -1.44
C ILE A 24 8.38 27.85 -2.95
N ARG A 25 9.20 28.80 -3.39
CA ARG A 25 9.39 29.13 -4.82
C ARG A 25 10.41 28.23 -5.50
N ASP A 26 11.46 27.83 -4.77
CA ASP A 26 12.48 26.96 -5.30
C ASP A 26 11.96 25.52 -5.46
N LYS A 27 12.12 24.95 -6.65
CA LYS A 27 11.62 23.61 -6.97
C LYS A 27 12.36 22.52 -6.18
N GLN A 28 13.67 22.67 -6.01
CA GLN A 28 14.51 21.68 -5.33
C GLN A 28 14.22 21.67 -3.83
N GLU A 29 14.07 22.83 -3.22
CA GLU A 29 13.69 22.99 -1.82
C GLU A 29 12.29 22.40 -1.57
N LYS A 30 11.35 22.64 -2.50
CA LYS A 30 10.00 22.06 -2.43
C LYS A 30 10.05 20.54 -2.44
N GLU A 31 10.81 19.96 -3.37
CA GLU A 31 10.98 18.51 -3.45
C GLU A 31 11.63 17.95 -2.18
N ARG A 32 12.67 18.62 -1.66
CA ARG A 32 13.32 18.23 -0.40
C ARG A 32 12.34 18.21 0.77
N VAL A 33 11.58 19.28 0.98
CA VAL A 33 10.62 19.40 2.09
C VAL A 33 9.53 18.33 1.99
N VAL A 34 9.02 18.08 0.79
CA VAL A 34 8.03 17.01 0.55
C VAL A 34 8.64 15.64 0.86
N ARG A 35 9.84 15.36 0.35
CA ARG A 35 10.55 14.10 0.64
C ARG A 35 10.81 13.93 2.14
N ASP A 36 11.32 14.95 2.82
CA ASP A 36 11.61 14.90 4.25
C ASP A 36 10.33 14.61 5.05
N PHE A 37 9.22 15.26 4.72
CA PHE A 37 7.94 15.01 5.36
C PHE A 37 7.44 13.58 5.13
N PHE A 38 7.43 13.11 3.87
CA PHE A 38 6.95 11.77 3.53
C PHE A 38 7.93 10.65 3.86
N LEU A 39 9.19 10.93 4.16
CA LEU A 39 10.17 9.91 4.57
C LEU A 39 10.46 9.94 6.06
N THR A 40 9.91 10.88 6.83
CA THR A 40 10.08 10.88 8.27
C THR A 40 8.95 10.11 8.95
N LYS A 41 9.32 9.27 9.92
CA LYS A 41 8.39 8.58 10.82
C LYS A 41 8.92 8.62 12.24
N PHE A 42 8.02 8.57 13.21
CA PHE A 42 8.41 8.61 14.61
C PHE A 42 9.22 7.36 15.01
N THR A 43 10.30 7.51 15.79
CA THR A 43 11.25 6.42 16.12
C THR A 43 10.58 5.19 16.72
N HIS A 44 9.49 5.34 17.46
CA HIS A 44 8.77 4.19 18.02
C HIS A 44 8.28 3.19 16.96
N TRP A 45 8.20 3.61 15.69
CA TRP A 45 7.83 2.75 14.55
C TRP A 45 9.05 2.12 13.83
N GLN A 46 10.26 2.27 14.37
CA GLN A 46 11.50 1.80 13.73
C GLN A 46 11.54 0.28 13.50
N TYR A 47 10.80 -0.48 14.31
CA TYR A 47 10.68 -1.94 14.18
C TYR A 47 10.06 -2.38 12.84
N GLU A 48 9.41 -1.49 12.09
CA GLU A 48 8.82 -1.82 10.79
C GLU A 48 9.82 -1.86 9.65
N HIS A 49 11.01 -1.25 9.82
CA HIS A 49 12.04 -1.17 8.77
C HIS A 49 11.49 -0.72 7.40
N GLU A 50 10.66 0.33 7.42
CA GLU A 50 9.82 0.73 6.28
C GLU A 50 10.63 1.33 5.12
N TYR A 51 10.24 0.98 3.90
CA TYR A 51 10.65 1.63 2.67
C TYR A 51 9.42 2.20 1.97
N ARG A 52 9.52 3.43 1.46
CA ARG A 52 8.45 4.09 0.72
C ARG A 52 8.82 4.28 -0.73
N PHE A 53 7.83 4.15 -1.59
CA PHE A 53 7.94 4.56 -2.98
C PHE A 53 7.51 6.02 -3.08
N LEU A 54 8.40 6.91 -3.55
CA LEU A 54 8.08 8.31 -3.78
C LEU A 54 8.50 8.71 -5.19
N ALA A 55 7.52 9.03 -6.03
CA ALA A 55 7.74 9.57 -7.36
C ALA A 55 6.89 10.82 -7.57
N THR A 56 7.46 11.80 -8.25
CA THR A 56 6.75 12.97 -8.76
C THR A 56 6.11 12.66 -10.10
N ILE A 57 5.15 13.48 -10.54
CA ILE A 57 4.55 13.36 -11.89
C ILE A 57 5.64 13.47 -12.98
N ASP A 58 6.66 14.30 -12.73
CA ASP A 58 7.81 14.45 -13.63
C ASP A 58 8.62 13.14 -13.72
N ASP A 59 8.84 12.45 -12.60
CA ASP A 59 9.53 11.15 -12.56
C ASP A 59 8.79 10.06 -13.37
N LEU A 60 7.47 10.22 -13.51
CA LEU A 60 6.61 9.32 -14.29
C LEU A 60 6.49 9.74 -15.76
N GLY A 61 7.17 10.81 -16.18
CA GLY A 61 7.11 11.36 -17.53
C GLY A 61 5.71 11.86 -17.89
N GLY A 62 5.01 12.49 -16.93
CA GLY A 62 3.65 13.01 -17.13
C GLY A 62 2.56 11.93 -17.18
N LYS A 63 2.85 10.71 -16.73
CA LYS A 63 1.84 9.65 -16.60
C LYS A 63 1.20 9.69 -15.22
N ASP A 64 -0.12 9.59 -15.20
CA ASP A 64 -0.90 9.60 -13.95
C ASP A 64 -0.81 8.30 -13.14
N ALA A 65 -0.28 7.23 -13.74
CA ALA A 65 -0.19 5.92 -13.09
C ALA A 65 1.04 5.12 -13.52
N ILE A 66 1.65 4.43 -12.55
CA ILE A 66 2.70 3.43 -12.80
C ILE A 66 2.04 2.17 -13.31
N LYS A 67 2.52 1.67 -14.45
CA LYS A 67 2.09 0.39 -15.00
C LYS A 67 2.98 -0.72 -14.47
N PHE A 68 2.41 -1.56 -13.61
CA PHE A 68 3.05 -2.82 -13.21
C PHE A 68 2.75 -3.91 -14.23
N LYS A 69 3.69 -4.84 -14.43
CA LYS A 69 3.40 -6.05 -15.20
C LYS A 69 2.42 -6.91 -14.40
N LYS A 70 1.53 -7.61 -15.08
CA LYS A 70 0.51 -8.44 -14.42
C LYS A 70 1.12 -9.53 -13.52
N ASP A 71 2.23 -10.11 -13.94
CA ASP A 71 3.01 -11.12 -13.21
C ASP A 71 3.69 -10.58 -11.93
N SER A 72 3.67 -9.27 -11.70
CA SER A 72 4.19 -8.66 -10.48
C SER A 72 3.19 -8.73 -9.31
N LEU A 73 1.93 -9.10 -9.56
CA LEU A 73 0.94 -9.31 -8.51
C LEU A 73 1.10 -10.70 -7.89
N ALA A 74 1.71 -10.78 -6.72
CA ALA A 74 1.94 -12.05 -6.02
C ALA A 74 0.75 -12.49 -5.13
N SER A 75 0.13 -11.54 -4.43
CA SER A 75 -0.95 -11.85 -3.49
C SER A 75 -1.86 -10.66 -3.19
N ILE A 76 -3.08 -10.96 -2.76
CA ILE A 76 -4.07 -10.00 -2.27
C ILE A 76 -4.45 -10.37 -0.84
N ILE A 77 -4.46 -9.38 0.06
CA ILE A 77 -4.88 -9.54 1.45
C ILE A 77 -6.12 -8.69 1.69
N PHE A 78 -7.23 -9.34 2.05
CA PHE A 78 -8.46 -8.66 2.41
C PHE A 78 -8.43 -8.18 3.87
N GLY A 79 -8.72 -6.89 4.07
CA GLY A 79 -8.74 -6.25 5.38
C GLY A 79 -9.94 -6.68 6.25
N LEU A 80 -9.86 -6.39 7.56
CA LEU A 80 -10.78 -6.88 8.59
C LEU A 80 -12.26 -6.53 8.38
N ARG A 81 -12.55 -5.52 7.56
CA ARG A 81 -13.88 -4.96 7.33
C ARG A 81 -14.14 -4.77 5.84
N VAL A 82 -13.58 -5.64 5.00
CA VAL A 82 -13.87 -5.60 3.58
C VAL A 82 -15.37 -5.84 3.36
N ASN A 83 -15.98 -5.03 2.50
CA ASN A 83 -17.37 -5.23 2.10
C ASN A 83 -17.45 -6.46 1.16
N PRO A 84 -18.44 -7.36 1.29
CA PRO A 84 -18.66 -8.45 0.34
C PRO A 84 -18.73 -7.99 -1.12
N ASP A 85 -19.31 -6.82 -1.42
CA ASP A 85 -19.39 -6.28 -2.78
C ASP A 85 -18.00 -5.91 -3.33
N ASP A 86 -17.14 -5.31 -2.50
CA ASP A 86 -15.76 -5.00 -2.88
C ASP A 86 -14.94 -6.28 -3.09
N ALA A 87 -15.12 -7.27 -2.22
CA ALA A 87 -14.44 -8.57 -2.36
C ALA A 87 -14.86 -9.30 -3.64
N LYS A 88 -16.15 -9.22 -3.99
CA LYS A 88 -16.69 -9.74 -5.26
C LYS A 88 -16.13 -8.97 -6.45
N HIS A 89 -16.07 -7.65 -6.38
CA HIS A 89 -15.49 -6.85 -7.45
C HIS A 89 -14.01 -7.19 -7.70
N ILE A 90 -13.23 -7.37 -6.64
CA ILE A 90 -11.84 -7.83 -6.73
C ILE A 90 -11.76 -9.22 -7.37
N LYS A 91 -12.66 -10.15 -6.98
CA LYS A 91 -12.74 -11.48 -7.63
C LYS A 91 -12.95 -11.34 -9.14
N ASP A 92 -13.91 -10.53 -9.56
CA ASP A 92 -14.22 -10.33 -10.97
C ASP A 92 -13.01 -9.77 -11.74
N ILE A 93 -12.26 -8.83 -11.13
CA ILE A 93 -11.01 -8.30 -11.71
C ILE A 93 -9.96 -9.41 -11.87
N ILE A 94 -9.76 -10.27 -10.86
CA ILE A 94 -8.78 -11.37 -10.94
C ILE A 94 -9.15 -12.33 -12.07
N ASP A 95 -10.41 -12.76 -12.11
CA ASP A 95 -10.91 -13.72 -13.09
C ASP A 95 -10.80 -13.18 -14.53
N GLN A 96 -11.07 -11.89 -14.73
CA GLN A 96 -11.02 -11.25 -16.05
C GLN A 96 -9.59 -10.87 -16.48
N CYS A 97 -8.81 -10.29 -15.58
CA CYS A 97 -7.56 -9.63 -15.94
C CYS A 97 -6.30 -10.45 -15.64
N TYR A 98 -6.38 -11.41 -14.71
CA TYR A 98 -5.23 -12.17 -14.19
C TYR A 98 -5.34 -13.68 -14.43
N LYS A 99 -6.17 -14.09 -15.39
CA LYS A 99 -6.32 -15.50 -15.78
C LYS A 99 -4.96 -16.12 -16.13
N GLY A 100 -4.63 -17.24 -15.46
CA GLY A 100 -3.36 -17.96 -15.63
C GLY A 100 -2.20 -17.46 -14.77
N ILE A 101 -2.43 -16.47 -13.90
CA ILE A 101 -1.46 -16.01 -12.89
C ILE A 101 -1.89 -16.57 -11.54
N ASP A 102 -0.95 -17.19 -10.83
CA ASP A 102 -1.17 -17.72 -9.47
C ASP A 102 -1.14 -16.57 -8.45
N VAL A 103 -2.28 -15.91 -8.26
CA VAL A 103 -2.44 -14.85 -7.26
C VAL A 103 -2.93 -15.47 -5.95
N LYS A 104 -2.11 -15.42 -4.90
CA LYS A 104 -2.49 -15.95 -3.58
C LYS A 104 -3.44 -15.00 -2.86
N LEU A 105 -4.44 -15.57 -2.20
CA LEU A 105 -5.48 -14.81 -1.52
C LEU A 105 -5.38 -15.02 -0.02
N TYR A 106 -5.50 -13.94 0.75
CA TYR A 106 -5.43 -13.98 2.20
C TYR A 106 -6.54 -13.12 2.81
N ARG A 107 -6.97 -13.46 4.02
CA ARG A 107 -7.85 -12.63 4.85
C ARG A 107 -7.17 -12.31 6.16
N THR A 108 -7.57 -11.19 6.73
CA THR A 108 -7.18 -10.80 8.08
C THR A 108 -8.21 -11.27 9.10
N GLU A 109 -7.75 -11.68 10.28
CA GLU A 109 -8.60 -12.05 11.42
C GLU A 109 -8.12 -11.32 12.68
N LYS A 110 -9.05 -10.83 13.51
CA LYS A 110 -8.68 -10.22 14.80
C LYS A 110 -8.24 -11.31 15.78
N ILE A 111 -7.12 -11.09 16.47
CA ILE A 111 -6.71 -11.95 17.57
C ILE A 111 -7.46 -11.51 18.83
N LYS A 112 -8.36 -12.36 19.33
CA LYS A 112 -9.16 -12.06 20.52
C LYS A 112 -8.25 -11.76 21.72
N GLY A 113 -8.54 -10.65 22.41
CA GLY A 113 -7.79 -10.24 23.61
C GLY A 113 -6.43 -9.60 23.32
N LYS A 114 -6.09 -9.32 22.05
CA LYS A 114 -4.88 -8.59 21.66
C LYS A 114 -5.20 -7.50 20.64
N TYR A 115 -4.45 -6.42 20.66
CA TYR A 115 -4.45 -5.45 19.58
C TYR A 115 -3.55 -5.95 18.44
N ALA A 116 -3.97 -7.03 17.78
CA ALA A 116 -3.20 -7.73 16.75
C ALA A 116 -4.11 -8.36 15.69
N ILE A 117 -3.55 -8.55 14.49
CA ILE A 117 -4.20 -9.13 13.32
C ILE A 117 -3.41 -10.36 12.89
N ASP A 118 -4.12 -11.45 12.59
CA ASP A 118 -3.56 -12.64 11.95
C ASP A 118 -3.92 -12.66 10.46
N VAL A 119 -3.05 -13.24 9.63
CA VAL A 119 -3.23 -13.32 8.17
C VAL A 119 -3.33 -14.78 7.75
N LYS A 120 -4.48 -15.18 7.22
CA LYS A 120 -4.75 -16.58 6.82
C LYS A 120 -5.04 -16.69 5.34
N GLU A 121 -4.50 -17.73 4.72
CA GLU A 121 -4.74 -18.00 3.30
C GLU A 121 -6.19 -18.41 3.04
N ILE A 122 -6.78 -17.88 1.98
CA ILE A 122 -8.11 -18.21 1.49
C ILE A 122 -7.96 -19.30 0.43
N LYS A 123 -8.38 -20.52 0.76
CA LYS A 123 -8.39 -21.65 -0.18
C LYS A 123 -9.56 -21.62 -1.17
N ASN A 124 -10.65 -20.97 -0.81
CA ASN A 124 -11.85 -20.84 -1.64
C ASN A 124 -12.45 -19.44 -1.46
N LEU A 125 -12.33 -18.61 -2.50
CA LEU A 125 -12.73 -17.21 -2.46
C LEU A 125 -14.26 -17.05 -2.42
N ASP A 126 -15.01 -17.86 -3.16
CA ASP A 126 -16.49 -17.81 -3.15
C ASP A 126 -17.05 -18.09 -1.76
N LYS A 127 -16.52 -19.12 -1.09
CA LYS A 127 -16.88 -19.43 0.29
C LYS A 127 -16.54 -18.28 1.24
N TYR A 128 -15.40 -17.62 1.05
CA TYR A 128 -15.01 -16.47 1.87
C TYR A 128 -15.98 -15.30 1.69
N ILE A 129 -16.31 -14.93 0.44
CA ILE A 129 -17.26 -13.85 0.15
C ILE A 129 -18.64 -14.16 0.74
N GLY A 130 -19.09 -15.42 0.64
CA GLY A 130 -20.35 -15.85 1.25
C GLY A 130 -20.38 -15.73 2.78
N LEU A 131 -19.23 -15.84 3.47
CA LEU A 131 -19.16 -15.62 4.92
C LEU A 131 -19.25 -14.14 5.28
N LEU A 132 -18.70 -13.24 4.47
CA LEU A 132 -18.73 -11.79 4.71
C LEU A 132 -20.16 -11.22 4.72
N GLY A 133 -21.06 -11.78 3.91
CA GLY A 133 -22.46 -11.34 3.85
C GLY A 133 -23.32 -11.80 5.03
N ASN A 134 -22.78 -12.59 5.95
CA ASN A 134 -23.49 -13.16 7.10
C ASN A 134 -22.97 -12.64 8.47
N GLU A 135 -21.99 -11.73 8.48
CA GLU A 135 -21.49 -11.03 9.68
C GLU A 135 -22.19 -9.68 9.90
#